data_AF-A0A379C5F3-F1
#
_entry.id   AF-A0A379C5F3-F1
#
_cell.length_a   1.000
_cell.length_b   1.000
_cell.length_c   1.000
_cell.angle_alpha   90.00
_cell.angle_beta   90.00
_cell.angle_gamma   90.00
#
_symmetry.space_group_name_H-M   'P 1'
#
loop_
_entity.id
_entity.type
_entity.pdbx_description
1 polymer ?
#
loop_
_entity_poly.entity_id
_entity_poly.type
_entity_poly.pdbx_seq_one_letter_code
_entity_poly.pdbx_strand_id
1 'polypeptide(L)'
;MSKIITEEMRYRQKVCEYALMHVVTKAARRYHTYRQFVYRLLKRYDGTAGGLALRSRKPKTSPKAHREEELCLIRRMLRRNDVYGLAEVYVRCRSKGYSRCFERMCRQIRKKGYRKPQAHRKSYTRYEGLQEKFPGDKVQIDIKYVPQECVRFPSYGLRYYQITAIDEFSRKRVLKIVDEKSTYETTKFLDDL
;
A
#
# COMPACT_ATOMS: atom_id res chain seq x y z
N MET A 1 -17.00 2.06 23.82
CA MET A 1 -16.09 2.90 23.01
C MET A 1 -14.72 2.86 23.66
N SER A 2 -13.71 2.30 23.01
CA SER A 2 -12.33 2.34 23.52
C SER A 2 -11.88 3.80 23.57
N LYS A 3 -11.76 4.35 24.79
CA LYS A 3 -11.21 5.69 25.03
C LYS A 3 -9.71 5.62 24.80
N ILE A 4 -9.27 5.68 23.55
CA ILE A 4 -7.85 5.85 23.24
C ILE A 4 -7.47 7.26 23.71
N ILE A 5 -6.80 7.32 24.87
CA ILE A 5 -6.28 8.58 25.42
C ILE A 5 -4.91 8.79 24.79
N THR A 6 -4.79 9.84 23.97
CA THR A 6 -3.51 10.24 23.39
C THR A 6 -2.60 10.83 24.47
N GLU A 7 -1.28 10.76 24.25
CA GLU A 7 -0.31 11.34 25.18
C GLU A 7 -0.49 12.85 25.34
N GLU A 8 -0.89 13.54 24.28
CA GLU A 8 -1.22 14.97 24.32
C GLU A 8 -2.40 15.27 25.26
N MET A 9 -3.42 14.39 25.29
CA MET A 9 -4.54 14.52 26.23
C MET A 9 -4.09 14.30 27.67
N ARG A 10 -3.20 13.32 27.93
CA ARG A 10 -2.62 13.09 29.27
C ARG A 10 -1.78 14.28 29.73
N TYR A 11 -0.97 14.84 28.84
CA TYR A 11 -0.20 16.04 29.12
C TYR A 11 -1.11 17.21 29.50
N ARG A 12 -2.14 17.51 28.69
CA ARG A 12 -3.09 18.60 28.98
C ARG A 12 -3.86 18.35 30.28
N GLN A 13 -4.19 17.10 30.59
CA GLN A 13 -4.84 16.74 31.85
C GLN A 13 -3.94 17.06 33.04
N LYS A 14 -2.66 16.66 33.01
CA LYS A 14 -1.67 17.01 34.05
C LYS A 14 -1.53 18.52 34.22
N VAL A 15 -1.52 19.29 33.13
CA VAL A 15 -1.49 20.76 33.17
C VAL A 15 -2.72 21.33 33.88
N CYS A 16 -3.91 20.82 33.58
CA CYS A 16 -5.15 21.23 34.25
C CYS A 16 -5.18 20.86 35.73
N GLU A 17 -4.85 19.61 36.08
CA GLU A 17 -4.80 19.12 37.47
C GLU A 17 -3.82 19.94 38.30
N TYR A 18 -2.62 20.21 37.77
CA TYR A 18 -1.63 21.05 38.45
C TYR A 18 -2.08 22.51 38.56
N ALA A 19 -2.80 23.03 37.56
CA ALA A 19 -3.37 24.38 37.61
C ALA A 19 -4.57 24.50 38.56
N LEU A 20 -5.27 23.42 38.88
CA LEU A 20 -6.33 23.36 39.90
C LEU A 20 -5.75 23.23 41.31
N MET A 21 -4.68 22.46 41.49
CA MET A 21 -3.98 22.32 42.78
C MET A 21 -3.19 23.58 43.18
N HIS A 22 -2.79 24.39 42.19
CA HIS A 22 -2.01 25.60 42.41
C HIS A 22 -2.63 26.78 41.64
N VAL A 23 -1.80 27.78 41.28
CA VAL A 23 -2.22 28.93 40.49
C VAL A 23 -1.80 28.74 39.04
N VAL A 24 -2.61 29.22 38.09
CA VAL A 24 -2.36 29.16 36.63
C VAL A 24 -0.95 29.64 36.25
N THR A 25 -0.42 30.66 36.92
CA THR A 25 0.93 31.19 36.67
C THR A 25 2.03 30.17 36.99
N LYS A 26 1.87 29.38 38.07
CA LYS A 26 2.81 28.30 38.42
C LYS A 26 2.73 27.16 37.40
N ALA A 27 1.53 26.81 36.95
CA ALA A 27 1.34 25.79 35.91
C ALA A 27 1.97 26.19 34.57
N ALA A 28 1.75 27.43 34.14
CA ALA A 28 2.37 27.98 32.93
C ALA A 28 3.91 27.90 32.99
N ARG A 29 4.51 28.28 34.13
CA ARG A 29 5.96 28.18 34.34
C ARG A 29 6.46 26.72 34.35
N ARG A 30 5.82 25.82 35.12
CA ARG A 30 6.22 24.41 35.25
C ARG A 30 6.19 23.65 33.92
N TYR A 31 5.19 23.91 33.10
CA TYR A 31 4.98 23.20 31.84
C TYR A 31 5.50 23.98 30.62
N HIS A 32 6.23 25.08 30.82
CA HIS A 32 6.77 25.93 29.77
C HIS A 32 5.71 26.37 28.73
N THR A 33 4.54 26.79 29.22
CA THR A 33 3.43 27.30 28.40
C THR A 33 3.03 28.70 28.85
N TYR A 34 2.18 29.37 28.07
CA TYR A 34 1.66 30.70 28.41
C TYR A 34 0.32 30.61 29.15
N ARG A 35 0.03 31.59 30.02
CA ARG A 35 -1.16 31.59 30.91
C ARG A 35 -2.48 31.39 30.16
N GLN A 36 -2.65 32.05 29.00
CA GLN A 36 -3.88 31.92 28.20
C GLN A 36 -4.10 30.52 27.62
N PHE A 37 -3.04 29.71 27.45
CA PHE A 37 -3.19 28.31 27.04
C PHE A 37 -3.84 27.51 28.15
N VAL A 38 -3.33 27.65 29.38
CA VAL A 38 -3.86 26.98 30.57
C VAL A 38 -5.32 27.38 30.84
N TYR A 39 -5.67 28.67 30.75
CA TYR A 39 -7.06 29.11 30.86
C TYR A 39 -7.98 28.49 29.79
N ARG A 40 -7.50 28.34 28.54
CA ARG A 40 -8.26 27.67 27.46
C ARG A 40 -8.43 26.18 27.71
N LEU A 41 -7.45 25.51 28.33
CA LEU A 41 -7.57 24.12 28.72
C LEU A 41 -8.56 23.95 29.87
N LEU A 42 -8.45 24.76 30.92
CA LEU A 42 -9.37 24.75 32.07
C LEU A 42 -10.82 24.99 31.64
N LYS A 43 -11.07 25.93 30.71
CA LYS A 43 -12.41 26.18 30.15
C LYS A 43 -13.01 24.95 29.43
N ARG A 44 -12.17 24.03 28.96
CA ARG A 44 -12.59 22.79 28.28
C ARG A 44 -12.57 21.57 29.19
N TYR A 45 -12.01 21.68 30.38
CA TYR A 45 -11.76 20.56 31.26
C TYR A 45 -13.03 20.20 32.03
N ASP A 46 -13.54 19.01 31.78
CA ASP A 46 -14.74 18.43 32.41
C ASP A 46 -14.38 17.42 33.52
N GLY A 47 -13.12 17.42 33.97
CA GLY A 47 -12.57 16.41 34.89
C GLY A 47 -12.09 15.14 34.18
N THR A 48 -12.20 15.05 32.85
CA THR A 48 -11.73 13.90 32.08
C THR A 48 -10.71 14.29 31.00
N ALA A 49 -9.83 13.36 30.62
CA ALA A 49 -8.93 13.55 29.48
C ALA A 49 -9.68 13.81 28.16
N GLY A 50 -10.92 13.33 28.05
CA GLY A 50 -11.75 13.40 26.85
C GLY A 50 -12.09 14.84 26.43
N GLY A 51 -12.45 15.70 27.38
CA GLY A 51 -12.76 17.12 27.13
C GLY A 51 -11.58 17.92 26.56
N LEU A 52 -10.35 17.44 26.79
CA LEU A 52 -9.11 18.06 26.33
C LEU A 52 -8.65 17.61 24.93
N ALA A 53 -9.43 16.76 24.26
CA ALA A 53 -9.14 16.35 22.89
C ALA A 53 -9.17 17.54 21.91
N LEU A 54 -8.34 17.46 20.86
CA LEU A 54 -8.44 18.40 19.74
C LEU A 54 -9.77 18.18 19.02
N ARG A 55 -10.60 19.23 18.98
CA ARG A 55 -11.78 19.26 18.13
C ARG A 55 -11.36 19.37 16.66
N SER A 56 -12.21 18.84 15.78
CA SER A 56 -12.01 18.96 14.34
C SER A 56 -11.77 20.42 13.94
N ARG A 57 -10.65 20.68 13.27
CA ARG A 57 -10.33 21.98 12.64
C ARG A 57 -10.82 22.05 11.19
N LYS A 58 -11.52 21.01 10.73
CA LYS A 58 -11.99 20.94 9.35
C LYS A 58 -13.08 21.98 9.13
N PRO A 59 -13.05 22.74 8.03
CA PRO A 59 -14.14 23.65 7.70
C PRO A 59 -15.45 22.88 7.58
N LYS A 60 -16.54 23.47 8.08
CA LYS A 60 -17.88 22.87 8.03
C LYS A 60 -18.38 22.72 6.61
N THR A 61 -18.02 23.65 5.73
CA THR A 61 -18.46 23.72 4.34
C THR A 61 -17.29 23.97 3.41
N SER A 62 -17.44 23.55 2.15
CA SER A 62 -16.48 23.80 1.08
C SER A 62 -17.23 24.41 -0.10
N PRO A 63 -16.96 25.67 -0.47
CA PRO A 63 -17.67 26.35 -1.57
C PRO A 63 -17.58 25.61 -2.91
N LYS A 64 -16.46 24.91 -3.15
CA LYS A 64 -16.21 24.13 -4.36
C LYS A 64 -16.56 22.63 -4.20
N ALA A 65 -17.34 22.27 -3.19
CA ALA A 65 -17.86 20.92 -3.08
C ALA A 65 -18.79 20.60 -4.25
N HIS A 66 -18.78 19.34 -4.70
CA HIS A 66 -19.74 18.88 -5.69
C HIS A 66 -21.14 18.88 -5.09
N ARG A 67 -22.10 19.41 -5.84
CA ARG A 67 -23.52 19.29 -5.51
C ARG A 67 -24.01 17.88 -5.83
N GLU A 68 -25.12 17.50 -5.22
CA GLU A 68 -25.72 16.18 -5.45
C GLU A 68 -26.14 15.98 -6.91
N GLU A 69 -26.66 17.03 -7.55
CA GLU A 69 -26.99 17.06 -8.97
C GLU A 69 -25.78 16.75 -9.87
N GLU A 70 -24.63 17.36 -9.57
CA GLU A 70 -23.38 17.12 -10.31
C GLU A 70 -22.93 15.67 -10.15
N LEU A 71 -23.07 15.08 -8.95
CA LEU A 71 -22.73 13.69 -8.70
C LEU A 71 -23.68 12.73 -9.43
N CYS A 72 -24.98 13.04 -9.45
CA CYS A 72 -25.97 12.27 -10.21
C CYS A 72 -25.70 12.34 -11.72
N LEU A 73 -25.30 13.50 -12.24
CA LEU A 73 -24.88 13.65 -13.64
C LEU A 73 -23.68 12.76 -13.95
N ILE A 74 -22.62 12.83 -13.14
CA ILE A 74 -21.42 12.01 -13.30
C ILE A 74 -21.78 10.52 -13.30
N ARG A 75 -22.59 10.07 -12.33
CA ARG A 75 -23.01 8.66 -12.24
C ARG A 75 -23.80 8.21 -13.47
N ARG A 76 -24.70 9.06 -13.98
CA ARG A 76 -25.51 8.78 -15.17
C ARG A 76 -24.65 8.69 -16.43
N MET A 77 -23.71 9.62 -16.60
CA MET A 77 -22.83 9.65 -17.77
C MET A 77 -21.82 8.50 -17.73
N LEU A 78 -21.26 8.20 -16.56
CA LEU A 78 -20.37 7.05 -16.38
C LEU A 78 -21.10 5.76 -16.78
N ARG A 79 -22.33 5.52 -16.30
CA ARG A 79 -23.07 4.29 -16.66
C ARG A 79 -23.26 4.11 -18.17
N ARG A 80 -23.44 5.20 -18.92
CA ARG A 80 -23.72 5.14 -20.37
C ARG A 80 -22.46 5.09 -21.22
N ASN A 81 -21.37 5.74 -20.77
CA ASN A 81 -20.22 6.04 -21.61
C ASN A 81 -18.89 5.50 -21.05
N ASP A 82 -18.89 4.67 -20.00
CA ASP A 82 -17.63 4.16 -19.39
C ASP A 82 -16.79 3.33 -20.37
N VAL A 83 -17.41 2.74 -21.40
CA VAL A 83 -16.74 1.95 -22.45
C VAL A 83 -15.66 2.78 -23.16
N TYR A 84 -15.93 4.06 -23.43
CA TYR A 84 -15.00 4.97 -24.12
C TYR A 84 -13.99 5.63 -23.17
N GLY A 85 -14.12 5.40 -21.86
CA GLY A 85 -13.23 5.94 -20.84
C GLY A 85 -13.70 7.26 -20.21
N LEU A 86 -12.94 7.70 -19.21
CA LEU A 86 -13.34 8.83 -18.35
C LEU A 86 -13.31 10.18 -19.07
N ALA A 87 -12.46 10.34 -20.09
CA ALA A 87 -12.39 11.57 -20.88
C ALA A 87 -13.72 11.83 -21.62
N GLU A 88 -14.30 10.81 -22.25
CA GLU A 88 -15.60 10.91 -22.92
C GLU A 88 -16.72 11.23 -21.91
N VAL A 89 -16.71 10.58 -20.76
CA VAL A 89 -17.64 10.89 -19.65
C VAL A 89 -17.56 12.36 -19.25
N TYR A 90 -16.35 12.92 -19.21
CA TYR A 90 -16.14 14.34 -18.88
C TYR A 90 -16.71 15.28 -19.93
N VAL A 91 -16.40 15.06 -21.21
CA VAL A 91 -16.91 15.86 -22.33
C VAL A 91 -18.44 15.86 -22.34
N ARG A 92 -19.07 14.71 -22.09
CA ARG A 92 -20.53 14.58 -22.00
C ARG A 92 -21.12 15.22 -20.74
N CYS A 93 -20.37 15.29 -19.64
CA CYS A 93 -20.77 16.08 -18.49
C CYS A 93 -20.67 17.57 -18.79
N ARG A 94 -19.59 18.03 -19.45
CA ARG A 94 -19.37 19.43 -19.85
C ARG A 94 -20.48 19.95 -20.75
N SER A 95 -20.89 19.17 -21.75
CA SER A 95 -21.99 19.55 -22.64
C SER A 95 -23.34 19.68 -21.92
N LYS A 96 -23.46 19.11 -20.72
CA LYS A 96 -24.66 19.19 -19.86
C LYS A 96 -24.52 20.20 -18.70
N GLY A 97 -23.58 21.14 -18.80
CA GLY A 97 -23.41 22.22 -17.82
C GLY A 97 -22.50 21.88 -16.63
N TYR A 98 -21.74 20.78 -16.69
CA TYR A 98 -20.76 20.49 -15.64
C TYR A 98 -19.63 21.53 -15.65
N SER A 99 -19.43 22.23 -14.53
CA SER A 99 -18.47 23.33 -14.47
C SER A 99 -17.07 22.92 -13.98
N ARG A 100 -16.93 21.79 -13.29
CA ARG A 100 -15.68 21.43 -12.60
C ARG A 100 -14.63 20.88 -13.55
N CYS A 101 -13.38 20.85 -13.09
CA CYS A 101 -12.27 20.27 -13.84
C CYS A 101 -12.33 18.74 -13.87
N PHE A 102 -11.66 18.16 -14.88
CA PHE A 102 -11.59 16.73 -15.12
C PHE A 102 -11.14 15.92 -13.89
N GLU A 103 -10.03 16.31 -13.27
CA GLU A 103 -9.48 15.60 -12.11
C GLU A 103 -10.46 15.54 -10.92
N ARG A 104 -11.23 16.62 -10.72
CA ARG A 104 -12.23 16.69 -9.65
C ARG A 104 -13.35 15.68 -9.90
N MET A 105 -13.77 15.50 -11.15
CA MET A 105 -14.70 14.44 -11.54
C MET A 105 -14.12 13.06 -11.26
N CYS A 106 -12.90 12.77 -11.74
CA CYS A 106 -12.24 11.48 -11.53
C CYS A 106 -12.06 11.15 -10.04
N ARG A 107 -11.72 12.15 -9.22
CA ARG A 107 -11.59 12.01 -7.77
C ARG A 107 -12.92 11.59 -7.13
N GLN A 108 -14.06 12.16 -7.56
CA GLN A 108 -15.38 11.75 -7.05
C GLN A 108 -15.74 10.34 -7.47
N ILE A 109 -15.47 9.97 -8.73
CA ILE A 109 -15.70 8.61 -9.24
C ILE A 109 -14.95 7.56 -8.40
N ARG A 110 -13.67 7.80 -8.11
CA ARG A 110 -12.86 6.93 -7.24
C ARG A 110 -13.39 6.91 -5.80
N LYS A 111 -13.62 8.09 -5.21
CA LYS A 111 -14.06 8.21 -3.80
C LYS A 111 -15.40 7.55 -3.54
N LYS A 112 -16.33 7.61 -4.49
CA LYS A 112 -17.66 7.00 -4.40
C LYS A 112 -17.68 5.53 -4.87
N GLY A 113 -16.57 5.01 -5.38
CA GLY A 113 -16.47 3.63 -5.85
C GLY A 113 -17.37 3.31 -7.04
N TYR A 114 -17.67 4.29 -7.90
CA TYR A 114 -18.56 4.07 -9.05
C TYR A 114 -17.96 3.14 -10.11
N ARG A 115 -16.64 3.03 -10.14
CA ARG A 115 -15.90 2.07 -10.96
C ARG A 115 -15.07 1.20 -10.03
N LYS A 116 -15.26 -0.11 -10.11
CA LYS A 116 -14.39 -1.08 -9.43
C LYS A 116 -13.16 -1.31 -10.30
N PRO A 117 -11.94 -1.30 -9.74
CA PRO A 117 -10.78 -1.74 -10.49
C PRO A 117 -10.99 -3.21 -10.86
N GLN A 118 -10.96 -3.53 -12.15
CA GLN A 118 -10.91 -4.93 -12.58
C GLN A 118 -9.51 -5.45 -12.27
N ALA A 119 -9.43 -6.44 -11.39
CA ALA A 119 -8.21 -7.21 -11.21
C ALA A 119 -8.06 -8.09 -12.45
N HIS A 120 -7.19 -7.73 -13.38
CA HIS A 120 -6.78 -8.69 -14.40
C HIS A 120 -6.00 -9.78 -13.67
N ARG A 121 -6.53 -11.00 -13.64
CA ARG A 121 -5.74 -12.18 -13.35
C ARG A 121 -5.16 -12.60 -14.69
N LYS A 122 -3.84 -12.79 -14.78
CA LYS A 122 -3.25 -13.46 -15.94
C LYS A 122 -3.96 -14.81 -16.05
N SER A 123 -4.71 -15.02 -17.14
CA SER A 123 -5.30 -16.33 -17.41
C SER A 123 -4.16 -17.32 -17.57
N TYR A 124 -4.22 -18.44 -16.88
CA TYR A 124 -3.28 -19.53 -17.09
C TYR A 124 -3.44 -20.04 -18.52
N THR A 125 -2.44 -19.82 -19.37
CA THR A 125 -2.38 -20.47 -20.68
C THR A 125 -1.90 -21.91 -20.44
N ARG A 126 -2.72 -22.89 -20.83
CA ARG A 126 -2.34 -24.31 -20.74
C ARG A 126 -1.16 -24.56 -21.68
N TYR A 127 -0.05 -25.05 -21.14
CA TYR A 127 1.08 -25.49 -21.94
C TYR A 127 0.75 -26.83 -22.61
N GLU A 128 0.86 -26.90 -23.93
CA GLU A 128 0.82 -28.14 -24.70
C GLU A 128 2.26 -28.61 -24.86
N GLY A 129 2.67 -29.58 -24.04
CA GLY A 129 4.04 -30.11 -24.08
C GLY A 129 4.28 -31.00 -25.28
N LEU A 130 5.45 -30.86 -25.90
CA LEU A 130 6.02 -31.86 -26.81
C LEU A 130 6.16 -33.19 -26.06
N GLN A 131 5.67 -34.28 -26.66
CA GLN A 131 5.80 -35.63 -26.11
C GLN A 131 7.17 -36.20 -26.45
N GLU A 132 7.85 -36.69 -25.43
CA GLU A 132 9.21 -37.20 -25.52
C GLU A 132 9.22 -38.64 -26.00
N LYS A 133 10.17 -39.00 -26.85
CA LYS A 133 10.21 -40.32 -27.50
C LYS A 133 11.26 -41.27 -26.94
N PHE A 134 12.37 -40.76 -26.42
CA PHE A 134 13.49 -41.55 -25.92
C PHE A 134 14.30 -40.78 -24.84
N PRO A 135 15.11 -41.46 -23.99
CA PRO A 135 15.94 -40.78 -23.00
C PRO A 135 16.93 -39.79 -23.66
N GLY A 136 16.99 -38.56 -23.15
CA GLY A 136 17.85 -37.50 -23.70
C GLY A 136 17.23 -36.69 -24.85
N ASP A 137 16.01 -37.03 -25.30
CA ASP A 137 15.26 -36.25 -26.31
C ASP A 137 14.94 -34.83 -25.82
N LYS A 138 14.68 -34.69 -24.51
CA LYS A 138 14.41 -33.40 -23.89
C LYS A 138 14.96 -33.33 -22.46
N VAL A 139 15.90 -32.43 -22.26
CA VAL A 139 16.51 -32.17 -20.95
C VAL A 139 16.15 -30.76 -20.49
N GLN A 140 15.51 -30.66 -19.33
CA GLN A 140 15.24 -29.39 -18.68
C GLN A 140 16.44 -29.00 -17.81
N ILE A 141 17.05 -27.85 -18.12
CA ILE A 141 18.12 -27.26 -17.31
C ILE A 141 17.58 -26.04 -16.57
N ASP A 142 17.77 -26.03 -15.26
CA ASP A 142 17.33 -24.94 -14.39
C ASP A 142 18.43 -24.58 -13.38
N ILE A 143 18.45 -23.32 -12.96
CA ILE A 143 19.43 -22.81 -11.98
C ILE A 143 18.68 -22.21 -10.79
N LYS A 144 18.93 -22.77 -9.61
CA LYS A 144 18.31 -22.33 -8.35
C LYS A 144 19.33 -21.75 -7.40
N TYR A 145 18.89 -20.79 -6.58
CA TYR A 145 19.71 -20.24 -5.50
C TYR A 145 19.82 -21.24 -4.35
N VAL A 146 21.03 -21.43 -3.83
CA VAL A 146 21.24 -22.23 -2.62
C VAL A 146 21.07 -21.32 -1.40
N PRO A 147 20.10 -21.58 -0.51
CA PRO A 147 19.90 -20.81 0.70
C PRO A 147 21.18 -20.78 1.57
N GLN A 148 21.49 -19.63 2.17
CA GLN A 148 22.70 -19.49 3.01
C GLN A 148 22.66 -20.41 4.23
N GLU A 149 21.48 -20.68 4.76
CA GLU A 149 21.23 -21.65 5.83
C GLU A 149 21.68 -23.08 5.49
N CYS A 150 21.80 -23.44 4.20
CA CYS A 150 22.30 -24.75 3.77
C CYS A 150 23.84 -24.81 3.71
N VAL A 151 24.53 -23.66 3.72
CA VAL A 151 25.99 -23.57 3.58
C VAL A 151 26.63 -23.69 4.95
N ARG A 152 27.16 -24.87 5.29
CA ARG A 152 27.74 -25.18 6.61
C ARG A 152 29.19 -24.72 6.80
N PHE A 153 29.73 -23.97 5.86
CA PHE A 153 31.10 -23.44 5.87
C PHE A 153 31.05 -21.92 5.68
N PRO A 154 32.07 -21.16 6.15
CA PRO A 154 32.09 -19.72 5.97
C PRO A 154 32.12 -19.37 4.47
N SER A 155 31.05 -18.77 3.97
CA SER A 155 30.94 -18.42 2.55
C SER A 155 31.65 -17.11 2.18
N TYR A 156 32.14 -16.35 3.16
CA TYR A 156 32.87 -15.08 2.97
C TYR A 156 32.19 -14.10 1.97
N GLY A 157 30.86 -14.07 1.97
CA GLY A 157 30.08 -13.21 1.06
C GLY A 157 29.77 -13.82 -0.31
N LEU A 158 30.27 -15.02 -0.61
CA LEU A 158 29.94 -15.78 -1.81
C LEU A 158 28.54 -16.39 -1.70
N ARG A 159 27.87 -16.46 -2.87
CA ARG A 159 26.55 -17.06 -3.06
C ARG A 159 26.71 -18.26 -3.97
N TYR A 160 26.08 -19.37 -3.61
CA TYR A 160 26.13 -20.59 -4.41
C TYR A 160 24.82 -20.80 -5.16
N TYR A 161 24.94 -21.42 -6.31
CA TYR A 161 23.83 -21.78 -7.19
C TYR A 161 23.90 -23.26 -7.49
N GLN A 162 22.73 -23.87 -7.67
CA GLN A 162 22.61 -25.27 -8.06
C GLN A 162 22.06 -25.32 -9.48
N ILE A 163 22.85 -25.86 -10.39
CA ILE A 163 22.41 -26.19 -11.74
C ILE A 163 21.83 -27.60 -11.70
N THR A 164 20.65 -27.77 -12.28
CA THR A 164 19.96 -29.06 -12.36
C THR A 164 19.62 -29.37 -13.81
N ALA A 165 20.09 -30.49 -14.33
CA ALA A 165 19.58 -31.11 -15.56
C ALA A 165 18.66 -32.26 -15.18
N ILE A 166 17.45 -32.27 -15.74
CA ILE A 166 16.49 -33.36 -15.60
C ILE A 166 16.11 -33.80 -17.01
N ASP A 167 16.41 -35.06 -17.33
CA ASP A 167 15.83 -35.71 -18.51
C ASP A 167 14.34 -35.92 -18.25
N GLU A 168 13.48 -35.34 -19.09
CA GLU A 168 12.04 -35.36 -18.83
C GLU A 168 11.46 -36.79 -19.03
N PHE A 169 12.13 -37.66 -19.79
CA PHE A 169 11.69 -39.02 -20.15
C PHE A 169 12.08 -40.01 -19.06
N SER A 170 13.39 -40.16 -18.79
CA SER A 170 13.88 -41.10 -17.77
C SER A 170 13.74 -40.57 -16.34
N ARG A 171 13.48 -39.26 -16.17
CA ARG A 171 13.52 -38.56 -14.88
C ARG A 171 14.88 -38.64 -14.18
N LYS A 172 15.94 -39.03 -14.89
CA LYS A 172 17.30 -38.98 -14.38
C LYS A 172 17.71 -37.53 -14.18
N ARG A 173 18.32 -37.25 -13.03
CA ARG A 173 18.72 -35.90 -12.63
C ARG A 173 20.21 -35.83 -12.37
N VAL A 174 20.85 -34.82 -12.93
CA VAL A 174 22.24 -34.45 -12.67
C VAL A 174 22.26 -33.08 -12.01
N LEU A 175 23.08 -32.93 -10.96
CA LEU A 175 23.15 -31.75 -10.11
C LEU A 175 24.59 -31.28 -10.01
N LYS A 176 24.83 -29.98 -10.12
CA LYS A 176 26.14 -29.36 -9.89
C LYS A 176 25.98 -28.08 -9.08
N ILE A 177 26.89 -27.86 -8.13
CA ILE A 177 26.99 -26.61 -7.39
C ILE A 177 28.02 -25.73 -8.07
N VAL A 178 27.67 -24.46 -8.26
CA VAL A 178 28.51 -23.44 -8.89
C VAL A 178 28.50 -22.18 -8.02
N ASP A 179 29.56 -21.39 -8.11
CA ASP A 179 29.76 -20.13 -7.40
C ASP A 179 29.15 -18.93 -8.14
N GLU A 180 28.90 -19.04 -9.44
CA GLU A 180 28.32 -17.98 -10.26
C GLU A 180 27.06 -18.40 -11.01
N LYS A 181 26.09 -17.49 -11.10
CA LYS A 181 24.93 -17.63 -11.99
C LYS A 181 25.27 -17.06 -13.37
N SER A 182 26.14 -17.74 -14.10
CA SER A 182 26.54 -17.35 -15.46
C SER A 182 26.21 -18.41 -16.50
N THR A 183 26.10 -17.97 -17.75
CA THR A 183 25.99 -18.88 -18.91
C THR A 183 27.22 -19.77 -19.03
N TYR A 184 28.40 -19.27 -18.65
CA TYR A 184 29.66 -20.01 -18.68
C TYR A 184 29.63 -21.27 -17.79
N GLU A 185 29.17 -21.14 -16.55
CA GLU A 185 29.01 -22.29 -15.66
C GLU A 185 27.95 -23.28 -16.16
N THR A 186 26.94 -22.78 -16.88
CA THR A 186 25.90 -23.63 -17.50
C THR A 186 26.44 -24.40 -18.71
N THR A 187 27.26 -23.77 -19.56
CA THR A 187 27.92 -24.46 -20.69
C THR A 187 28.92 -25.49 -20.20
N LYS A 188 29.72 -25.15 -19.17
CA LYS A 188 30.65 -26.11 -18.56
C LYS A 188 29.92 -27.30 -17.94
N PHE A 189 28.76 -27.07 -17.33
CA PHE A 189 27.91 -28.15 -16.83
C PHE A 189 27.34 -29.03 -17.95
N LEU A 190 27.02 -28.45 -19.11
CA LEU A 190 26.60 -29.18 -20.30
C LEU A 190 27.70 -30.02 -20.92
N ASP A 191 28.94 -29.53 -20.92
CA ASP A 191 30.09 -30.30 -21.44
C ASP A 191 30.46 -31.49 -20.54
N ASP A 192 30.14 -31.41 -19.24
CA ASP A 192 30.38 -32.45 -18.23
C ASP A 192 29.26 -33.52 -18.16
N LEU A 193 28.18 -33.38 -18.94
CA LEU A 193 26.93 -34.19 -18.86
C LEU A 193 26.99 -35.49 -19.67
#